data_AF-A0A5Q3L2Z3-F1
#
_entry.id   AF-A0A5Q3L2Z3-F1
#
_cell.length_a   1.000
_cell.length_b   1.000
_cell.length_c   1.000
_cell.angle_alpha   90.00
_cell.angle_beta   90.00
_cell.angle_gamma   90.00
#
_symmetry.space_group_name_H-M   'P 1'
#
loop_
_entity.id
_entity.type
_entity.pdbx_description
1 polymer ?
#
loop_
_entity_poly.entity_id
_entity_poly.type
_entity_poly.pdbx_seq_one_letter_code
_entity_poly.pdbx_strand_id
1 'polypeptide(L)'
;MPEPLADAEVFIEMLSRHDQSLSSYVMSLVPCSSDAQDILQETKLALWRSFDQYQHGTDFRAWARKAALNRVLDYRRRKAREGDRLWFTDRCYELLSEEFEKDPHLRSERLDQLRRCIKKLQPRHQQILVMRYFRDSTVEDVAAKVDRTVEATYRVLSRIRLALRKCMTESTAS
;
A
#
# COMPACT_ATOMS: atom_id res chain seq x y z
N MET A 1 -22.11 -10.74 -31.72
CA MET A 1 -20.72 -10.52 -31.28
C MET A 1 -20.64 -9.08 -30.81
N PRO A 2 -20.37 -8.79 -29.53
CA PRO A 2 -20.06 -7.43 -29.14
C PRO A 2 -18.73 -7.03 -29.79
N GLU A 3 -18.62 -5.79 -30.25
CA GLU A 3 -17.43 -5.29 -30.93
C GLU A 3 -16.26 -5.14 -29.95
N PRO A 4 -15.02 -5.49 -30.34
CA PRO A 4 -13.82 -5.38 -29.49
C PRO A 4 -13.52 -3.94 -29.00
N LEU A 5 -14.11 -2.93 -29.62
CA LEU A 5 -14.05 -1.53 -29.17
C LEU A 5 -14.92 -1.28 -27.93
N ALA A 6 -16.08 -1.93 -27.82
CA ALA A 6 -16.98 -1.77 -26.69
C ALA A 6 -16.40 -2.35 -25.40
N ASP A 7 -15.73 -3.50 -25.47
CA ASP A 7 -15.08 -4.11 -24.29
C ASP A 7 -13.90 -3.26 -23.80
N ALA A 8 -13.19 -2.59 -24.72
CA ALA A 8 -12.12 -1.66 -24.37
C ALA A 8 -12.64 -0.44 -23.61
N GLU A 9 -13.73 0.16 -24.08
CA GLU A 9 -14.37 1.31 -23.43
C GLU A 9 -14.92 0.94 -22.05
N VAL A 10 -15.61 -0.20 -21.94
CA VAL A 10 -16.14 -0.70 -20.66
C VAL A 10 -15.02 -0.97 -19.66
N PHE A 11 -13.92 -1.58 -20.09
CA PHE A 11 -12.76 -1.79 -19.24
C PHE A 11 -12.18 -0.47 -18.73
N ILE A 12 -11.96 0.49 -19.62
CA ILE A 12 -11.38 1.80 -19.28
C ILE A 12 -12.29 2.53 -18.30
N GLU A 13 -13.62 2.50 -18.49
CA GLU A 13 -14.58 3.10 -17.57
C GLU A 13 -14.49 2.46 -16.17
N MET A 14 -14.54 1.12 -16.10
CA MET A 14 -14.47 0.38 -14.84
C MET A 14 -13.13 0.61 -14.12
N LEU A 15 -12.02 0.55 -14.86
CA LEU A 15 -10.70 0.79 -14.30
C LEU A 15 -10.58 2.22 -13.77
N SER A 16 -11.02 3.22 -14.54
CA SER A 16 -10.94 4.64 -14.13
C SER A 16 -11.75 4.90 -12.86
N ARG A 17 -12.94 4.29 -12.72
CA ARG A 17 -13.78 4.39 -11.52
C ARG A 17 -13.12 3.82 -10.28
N HIS A 18 -12.27 2.81 -10.42
CA HIS A 18 -11.64 2.09 -9.30
C HIS A 18 -10.16 2.38 -9.11
N ASP A 19 -9.54 3.20 -9.97
CA ASP A 19 -8.09 3.39 -10.03
C ASP A 19 -7.51 3.89 -8.69
N GLN A 20 -8.14 4.90 -8.09
CA GLN A 20 -7.68 5.46 -6.82
C GLN A 20 -7.75 4.43 -5.67
N SER A 21 -8.79 3.59 -5.67
CA SER A 21 -8.94 2.53 -4.66
C SER A 21 -7.91 1.43 -4.89
N LEU A 22 -7.62 1.07 -6.13
CA LEU A 22 -6.64 0.05 -6.48
C LEU A 22 -5.22 0.52 -6.15
N SER A 23 -4.89 1.77 -6.49
CA SER A 23 -3.62 2.42 -6.13
C SER A 23 -3.43 2.48 -4.62
N SER A 24 -4.45 2.94 -3.88
CA SER A 24 -4.40 2.98 -2.41
C SER A 24 -4.17 1.59 -1.81
N TYR A 25 -4.81 0.57 -2.40
CA TYR A 25 -4.64 -0.82 -1.98
C TYR A 25 -3.19 -1.27 -2.19
N VAL A 26 -2.63 -1.17 -3.40
CA VAL A 26 -1.24 -1.58 -3.67
C VAL A 26 -0.23 -0.83 -2.79
N MET A 27 -0.38 0.49 -2.63
CA MET A 27 0.48 1.32 -1.78
C MET A 27 0.42 0.94 -0.29
N SER A 28 -0.71 0.39 0.18
CA SER A 28 -0.82 -0.11 1.56
C SER A 28 -0.05 -1.42 1.78
N LEU A 29 0.23 -2.15 0.70
CA LEU A 29 0.85 -3.48 0.74
C LEU A 29 2.35 -3.47 0.46
N VAL A 30 2.84 -2.40 -0.17
CA VAL A 30 4.20 -2.28 -0.69
C VAL A 30 4.87 -1.04 -0.08
N PRO A 31 5.92 -1.21 0.76
CA PRO A 31 6.52 -0.09 1.49
C PRO A 31 7.26 0.96 0.64
N CYS A 32 7.68 0.60 -0.57
CA CYS A 32 8.42 1.46 -1.51
C CYS A 32 7.45 1.96 -2.58
N SER A 33 7.38 3.28 -2.83
CA SER A 33 6.37 3.84 -3.73
C SER A 33 6.68 3.55 -5.20
N SER A 34 7.97 3.51 -5.58
CA SER A 34 8.36 3.10 -6.94
C SER A 34 7.96 1.67 -7.24
N ASP A 35 8.26 0.72 -6.34
CA ASP A 35 7.84 -0.68 -6.49
C ASP A 35 6.31 -0.81 -6.50
N ALA A 36 5.60 0.00 -5.70
CA ALA A 36 4.14 0.01 -5.68
C ALA A 36 3.55 0.51 -7.01
N GLN A 37 4.15 1.53 -7.63
CA GLN A 37 3.74 2.03 -8.95
C GLN A 37 3.98 1.00 -10.05
N ASP A 38 5.11 0.31 -10.03
CA ASP A 38 5.42 -0.75 -10.99
C ASP A 38 4.41 -1.90 -10.88
N ILE A 39 4.14 -2.37 -9.66
CA ILE A 39 3.12 -3.40 -9.40
C ILE A 39 1.74 -2.94 -9.85
N LEU A 40 1.38 -1.67 -9.64
CA LEU A 40 0.11 -1.13 -10.09
C LEU A 40 0.01 -1.13 -11.62
N GLN A 41 1.07 -0.74 -12.34
CA GLN A 41 1.09 -0.80 -13.80
C GLN A 41 0.97 -2.24 -14.31
N GLU A 42 1.76 -3.16 -13.76
CA GLU A 42 1.68 -4.59 -14.10
C GLU A 42 0.29 -5.18 -13.80
N THR A 43 -0.36 -4.70 -12.74
CA THR A 43 -1.74 -5.07 -12.40
C THR A 43 -2.71 -4.62 -13.47
N LYS A 44 -2.67 -3.34 -13.89
CA LYS A 44 -3.54 -2.79 -14.92
C LYS A 44 -3.38 -3.53 -16.25
N LEU A 45 -2.14 -3.79 -16.66
CA LEU A 45 -1.84 -4.54 -17.88
C LEU A 45 -2.39 -5.97 -17.83
N ALA A 46 -2.33 -6.60 -16.67
CA ALA A 46 -2.86 -7.94 -16.53
C ALA A 46 -4.38 -7.99 -16.49
N LEU A 47 -5.01 -7.04 -15.80
CA LEU A 47 -6.46 -6.89 -15.82
C LEU A 47 -6.96 -6.72 -17.25
N TRP A 48 -6.27 -5.90 -18.05
CA TRP A 48 -6.57 -5.76 -19.47
C TRP A 48 -6.46 -7.09 -20.22
N ARG A 49 -5.35 -7.82 -20.04
CA ARG A 49 -5.11 -9.12 -20.71
C ARG A 49 -6.09 -10.21 -20.32
N SER A 50 -6.70 -10.12 -19.15
CA SER A 50 -7.68 -11.10 -18.64
C SER A 50 -9.11 -10.54 -18.59
N PHE A 51 -9.38 -9.42 -19.26
CA PHE A 51 -10.68 -8.77 -19.17
C PHE A 51 -11.79 -9.61 -19.81
N ASP A 52 -11.46 -10.41 -20.82
CA ASP A 52 -12.31 -11.42 -21.42
C ASP A 52 -12.83 -12.48 -20.42
N GLN A 53 -12.12 -12.67 -19.32
CA GLN A 53 -12.48 -13.61 -18.24
C GLN A 53 -13.29 -12.95 -17.13
N TYR A 54 -13.45 -11.63 -17.16
CA TYR A 54 -14.25 -10.91 -16.17
C TYR A 54 -15.75 -11.12 -16.45
N GLN A 55 -16.47 -11.59 -15.44
CA GLN A 55 -17.92 -11.76 -15.53
C GLN A 55 -18.62 -10.42 -15.28
N HIS A 56 -19.19 -9.84 -16.32
CA HIS A 56 -19.98 -8.62 -16.21
C HIS A 56 -21.10 -8.76 -15.16
N GLY A 57 -21.31 -7.71 -14.38
CA GLY A 57 -22.27 -7.70 -13.27
C GLY A 57 -21.70 -8.21 -11.93
N THR A 58 -20.47 -8.73 -11.89
CA THR A 58 -19.75 -9.05 -10.65
C THR A 58 -18.92 -7.86 -10.15
N ASP A 59 -18.39 -7.90 -8.92
CA ASP A 59 -17.61 -6.79 -8.37
C ASP A 59 -16.23 -6.65 -9.05
N PHE A 60 -16.10 -5.69 -9.97
CA PHE A 60 -14.85 -5.37 -10.67
C PHE A 60 -13.72 -5.01 -9.71
N ARG A 61 -14.02 -4.32 -8.61
CA ARG A 61 -13.03 -3.89 -7.62
C ARG A 61 -12.44 -5.09 -6.90
N ALA A 62 -13.28 -6.04 -6.47
CA ALA A 62 -12.82 -7.28 -5.85
C ALA A 62 -11.94 -8.10 -6.80
N TRP A 63 -12.34 -8.19 -8.07
CA TRP A 63 -11.55 -8.84 -9.12
C TRP A 63 -10.20 -8.15 -9.34
N ALA A 64 -10.19 -6.82 -9.47
CA ALA A 64 -8.99 -6.00 -9.62
C ALA A 64 -8.02 -6.16 -8.44
N ARG A 65 -8.54 -6.18 -7.22
CA ARG A 65 -7.73 -6.41 -6.02
C ARG A 65 -7.11 -7.79 -5.97
N LYS A 66 -7.83 -8.83 -6.39
CA LYS A 66 -7.27 -10.18 -6.45
C LYS A 66 -6.07 -10.23 -7.40
N ALA A 67 -6.16 -9.58 -8.55
CA ALA A 67 -5.05 -9.47 -9.49
C ALA A 67 -3.86 -8.68 -8.91
N ALA A 68 -4.12 -7.59 -8.17
CA ALA A 68 -3.10 -6.81 -7.47
C ALA A 68 -2.41 -7.62 -6.38
N LEU A 69 -3.19 -8.33 -5.56
CA LEU A 69 -2.68 -9.14 -4.45
C LEU A 69 -1.70 -10.19 -4.97
N ASN A 70 -2.08 -10.94 -6.01
CA ASN A 70 -1.19 -11.95 -6.61
C ASN A 70 0.19 -11.36 -6.98
N ARG A 71 0.22 -10.17 -7.58
CA ARG A 71 1.46 -9.48 -7.97
C ARG A 71 2.26 -9.00 -6.77
N VAL A 72 1.59 -8.47 -5.75
CA VAL A 72 2.24 -8.11 -4.48
C VAL A 72 2.86 -9.35 -3.83
N LEU A 73 2.20 -10.51 -3.86
CA LEU A 73 2.74 -11.75 -3.32
C LEU A 73 3.96 -12.22 -4.11
N ASP A 74 3.95 -12.12 -5.44
CA ASP A 74 5.10 -12.41 -6.29
C ASP A 74 6.28 -11.49 -6.00
N TYR A 75 6.02 -10.19 -5.88
CA TYR A 75 7.00 -9.19 -5.48
C TYR A 75 7.64 -9.54 -4.12
N ARG A 76 6.83 -9.88 -3.11
CA ARG A 76 7.31 -10.28 -1.79
C ARG A 76 8.15 -11.55 -1.84
N ARG A 77 7.68 -12.59 -2.55
CA ARG A 77 8.44 -13.83 -2.74
C ARG A 77 9.81 -13.56 -3.35
N ARG A 78 9.90 -12.63 -4.31
CA ARG A 78 11.16 -12.17 -4.90
C ARG A 78 12.04 -11.46 -3.87
N LYS A 79 11.49 -10.48 -3.15
CA LYS A 79 12.21 -9.74 -2.10
C LYS A 79 12.67 -10.62 -0.93
N ALA A 80 12.02 -11.76 -0.69
CA ALA A 80 12.40 -12.71 0.38
C ALA A 80 13.66 -13.45 0.06
N ARG A 81 13.79 -13.82 -1.21
CA ARG A 81 15.00 -14.40 -1.75
C ARG A 81 16.16 -13.39 -1.73
N GLU A 82 15.84 -12.10 -1.78
CA GLU A 82 16.81 -10.99 -1.67
C GLU A 82 17.15 -10.60 -0.21
N GLY A 83 16.55 -11.24 0.80
CA GLY A 83 16.94 -11.10 2.22
C GLY A 83 16.11 -10.11 3.05
N ASP A 84 15.07 -9.50 2.51
CA ASP A 84 14.18 -8.58 3.24
C ASP A 84 13.08 -9.37 3.98
N ARG A 85 13.05 -9.33 5.33
CA ARG A 85 12.32 -10.31 6.19
C ARG A 85 11.10 -9.76 6.94
N LEU A 86 10.59 -8.57 6.61
CA LEU A 86 9.50 -7.92 7.37
C LEU A 86 8.24 -7.65 6.53
N TRP A 87 7.43 -8.69 6.27
CA TRP A 87 6.07 -8.51 5.73
C TRP A 87 5.01 -9.17 6.60
N PHE A 88 3.82 -8.56 6.67
CA PHE A 88 2.64 -9.17 7.29
C PHE A 88 2.11 -10.34 6.44
N THR A 89 1.30 -11.21 7.05
CA THR A 89 0.66 -12.33 6.36
C THR A 89 -0.46 -11.86 5.45
N ASP A 90 -0.81 -12.65 4.43
CA ASP A 90 -1.83 -12.32 3.43
C ASP A 90 -3.18 -12.00 4.08
N ARG A 91 -3.53 -12.76 5.12
CA ARG A 91 -4.73 -12.55 5.94
C ARG A 91 -4.76 -11.19 6.63
N CYS A 92 -3.61 -10.67 7.11
CA CYS A 92 -3.56 -9.34 7.71
C CYS A 92 -3.91 -8.25 6.70
N TYR A 93 -3.56 -8.44 5.43
CA TYR A 93 -3.79 -7.46 4.39
C TYR A 93 -5.20 -7.50 3.79
N GLU A 94 -5.82 -8.67 3.70
CA GLU A 94 -7.25 -8.81 3.41
C GLU A 94 -8.08 -8.06 4.46
N LEU A 95 -7.81 -8.31 5.75
CA LEU A 95 -8.48 -7.63 6.85
C LEU A 95 -8.27 -6.12 6.83
N LEU A 96 -7.06 -5.65 6.52
CA LEU A 96 -6.79 -4.23 6.33
C LEU A 96 -7.61 -3.66 5.17
N SER A 97 -7.63 -4.35 4.02
CA SER A 97 -8.40 -3.92 2.84
C SER A 97 -9.87 -3.77 3.15
N GLU A 98 -10.50 -4.80 3.72
CA GLU A 98 -11.91 -4.81 4.09
C GLU A 98 -12.25 -3.67 5.05
N GLU A 99 -11.38 -3.42 6.03
CA GLU A 99 -11.50 -2.30 6.98
C GLU A 99 -11.40 -0.93 6.28
N PHE A 100 -10.53 -0.79 5.27
CA PHE A 100 -10.38 0.44 4.49
C PHE A 100 -11.58 0.76 3.59
N GLU A 101 -12.45 -0.20 3.28
CA GLU A 101 -13.61 0.02 2.40
C GLU A 101 -14.91 0.32 3.13
N LYS A 102 -15.01 -0.07 4.40
CA LYS A 102 -16.26 0.00 5.15
C LYS A 102 -16.77 1.42 5.35
N ASP A 103 -15.88 2.41 5.43
CA ASP A 103 -16.30 3.81 5.56
C ASP A 103 -15.20 4.84 5.15
N PRO A 104 -15.42 5.61 4.06
CA PRO A 104 -14.55 6.71 3.65
C PRO A 104 -14.37 7.82 4.70
N HIS A 105 -15.36 8.05 5.57
CA HIS A 105 -15.29 9.03 6.65
C HIS A 105 -14.36 8.55 7.77
N LEU A 106 -14.47 7.28 8.19
CA LEU A 106 -13.49 6.65 9.09
C LEU A 106 -12.06 6.73 8.54
N ARG A 107 -11.90 6.60 7.21
CA ARG A 107 -10.59 6.77 6.57
C ARG A 107 -10.04 8.18 6.76
N SER A 108 -10.85 9.21 6.55
CA SER A 108 -10.44 10.60 6.78
C SER A 108 -10.06 10.85 8.23
N GLU A 109 -10.87 10.36 9.17
CA GLU A 109 -10.64 10.55 10.60
C GLU A 109 -9.39 9.81 11.10
N ARG A 110 -9.19 8.57 10.68
CA ARG A 110 -7.97 7.80 10.99
C ARG A 110 -6.72 8.42 10.37
N LEU A 111 -6.81 8.97 9.16
CA LEU A 111 -5.70 9.70 8.54
C LEU A 111 -5.37 10.98 9.30
N ASP A 112 -6.38 11.73 9.75
CA ASP A 112 -6.17 12.92 10.56
C ASP A 112 -5.62 12.60 11.94
N GLN A 113 -6.06 11.50 12.54
CA GLN A 113 -5.48 10.97 13.77
C GLN A 113 -4.02 10.57 13.58
N LEU A 114 -3.68 9.85 12.51
CA LEU A 114 -2.30 9.49 12.19
C LEU A 114 -1.44 10.75 11.99
N ARG A 115 -1.94 11.76 11.29
CA ARG A 115 -1.26 13.07 11.14
C ARG A 115 -1.00 13.72 12.50
N ARG A 116 -1.97 13.72 13.41
CA ARG A 116 -1.80 14.21 14.79
C ARG A 116 -0.73 13.42 15.54
N CYS A 117 -0.73 12.08 15.42
CA CYS A 117 0.27 11.22 16.05
C CYS A 117 1.69 11.43 15.50
N ILE A 118 1.83 11.62 14.19
CA ILE A 118 3.12 11.94 13.56
C ILE A 118 3.66 13.27 14.11
N LYS A 119 2.81 14.29 14.26
CA LYS A 119 3.20 15.59 14.84
C LYS A 119 3.71 15.48 16.30
N LYS A 120 3.30 14.46 17.06
CA LYS A 120 3.78 14.20 18.43
C LYS A 120 5.17 13.54 18.47
N LEU A 121 5.66 13.01 17.35
CA LEU A 121 7.00 12.41 17.30
C LEU A 121 8.09 13.50 17.38
N GLN A 122 9.27 13.12 17.86
CA GLN A 122 10.43 14.01 17.82
C GLN A 122 10.77 14.41 16.36
N PRO A 123 11.27 15.64 16.11
CA PRO A 123 11.56 16.11 14.75
C PRO A 123 12.45 15.17 13.93
N ARG A 124 13.47 14.59 14.57
CA ARG A 124 14.36 13.60 13.93
C ARG A 124 13.62 12.34 13.48
N HIS A 125 12.63 11.88 14.23
CA HIS A 125 11.81 10.72 13.86
C HIS A 125 10.84 11.04 12.72
N GLN A 126 10.26 12.25 12.71
CA GLN A 126 9.44 12.71 11.59
C GLN A 126 10.26 12.77 10.30
N GLN A 127 11.49 13.29 10.36
CA GLN A 127 12.38 13.39 9.22
C GLN A 127 12.73 12.00 8.64
N ILE A 128 13.03 11.02 9.50
CA ILE A 128 13.26 9.62 9.11
C ILE A 128 12.02 9.03 8.42
N LEU A 129 10.81 9.30 8.92
CA LEU A 129 9.57 8.86 8.27
C LEU A 129 9.40 9.48 6.89
N VAL A 130 9.62 10.79 6.76
CA VAL A 130 9.52 11.49 5.47
C VAL A 130 10.50 10.91 4.47
N MET A 131 11.75 10.69 4.88
CA MET A 131 12.77 10.12 4.00
C MET A 131 12.42 8.69 3.58
N ARG A 132 11.95 7.86 4.52
CA ARG A 132 11.60 6.46 4.23
C ARG A 132 10.34 6.32 3.38
N TYR A 133 9.29 7.08 3.67
CA TYR A 133 7.95 6.83 3.12
C TYR A 133 7.50 7.84 2.04
N PHE A 134 8.17 8.98 1.89
CA PHE A 134 7.79 10.02 0.91
C PHE A 134 8.86 10.30 -0.15
N ARG A 135 10.04 9.66 -0.10
CA ARG A 135 11.16 9.90 -1.03
C ARG A 135 11.76 8.64 -1.66
N ASP A 136 11.01 7.54 -1.75
CA ASP A 136 11.47 6.27 -2.36
C ASP A 136 12.88 5.83 -1.94
N SER A 137 13.22 6.07 -0.67
CA SER A 137 14.57 5.80 -0.16
C SER A 137 14.60 4.43 0.54
N THR A 138 15.63 3.64 0.23
CA THR A 138 15.92 2.39 0.92
C THR A 138 16.31 2.66 2.38
N VAL A 139 16.33 1.64 3.25
CA VAL A 139 16.71 1.86 4.66
C VAL A 139 18.19 2.24 4.72
N GLU A 140 18.96 1.74 3.77
CA GLU A 140 20.36 2.01 3.49
C GLU A 140 20.56 3.48 3.11
N ASP A 141 19.75 4.02 2.18
CA ASP A 141 19.79 5.44 1.80
C ASP A 141 19.44 6.37 2.97
N VAL A 142 18.45 5.96 3.77
CA VAL A 142 18.06 6.70 4.97
C VAL A 142 19.20 6.69 5.98
N ALA A 143 19.79 5.52 6.25
CA ALA A 143 20.90 5.33 7.17
C ALA A 143 22.12 6.18 6.79
N ALA A 144 22.47 6.19 5.50
CA ALA A 144 23.53 7.03 4.97
C ALA A 144 23.24 8.53 5.16
N LYS A 145 22.02 8.98 4.91
CA LYS A 145 21.65 10.39 5.07
C LYS A 145 21.53 10.86 6.52
N VAL A 146 21.19 9.96 7.45
CA VAL A 146 21.08 10.30 8.89
C VAL A 146 22.33 9.96 9.69
N ASP A 147 23.42 9.59 9.01
CA ASP A 147 24.71 9.20 9.58
C ASP A 147 24.58 8.12 10.66
N ARG A 148 23.92 7.02 10.31
CA ARG A 148 23.69 5.86 11.19
C ARG A 148 23.96 4.56 10.45
N THR A 149 24.18 3.50 11.21
CA THR A 149 24.17 2.16 10.64
C THR A 149 22.76 1.77 10.20
N VAL A 150 22.69 0.89 9.21
CA VAL A 150 21.43 0.31 8.71
C VAL A 150 20.64 -0.33 9.86
N GLU A 151 21.32 -1.08 10.74
CA GLU A 151 20.70 -1.73 11.89
C GLU A 151 20.16 -0.72 12.93
N ALA A 152 20.89 0.35 13.21
CA ALA A 152 20.41 1.42 14.09
C ALA A 152 19.17 2.12 13.50
N THR A 153 19.12 2.26 12.16
CA THR A 153 17.98 2.84 11.44
C THR A 153 16.76 1.92 11.52
N TYR A 154 16.93 0.60 11.38
CA TYR A 154 15.85 -0.39 11.64
C TYR A 154 15.29 -0.29 13.06
N ARG A 155 16.15 -0.19 14.08
CA ARG A 155 15.72 -0.05 15.48
C ARG A 155 14.92 1.24 15.69
N VAL A 156 15.34 2.35 15.08
CA VAL A 156 14.62 3.63 15.16
C VAL A 156 13.27 3.54 14.46
N LEU A 157 13.20 2.99 13.25
CA LEU A 157 11.92 2.80 12.53
C LEU A 157 10.96 1.91 13.32
N SER A 158 11.44 0.84 13.96
CA SER A 158 10.64 -0.03 14.80
C SER A 158 10.04 0.73 16.00
N ARG A 159 10.84 1.54 16.70
CA ARG A 159 10.36 2.39 17.81
C ARG A 159 9.32 3.41 17.35
N ILE A 160 9.55 4.03 16.19
CA ILE A 160 8.60 4.99 15.61
C ILE A 160 7.27 4.31 15.32
N ARG A 161 7.28 3.13 14.69
CA ARG A 161 6.05 2.36 14.40
C ARG A 161 5.32 1.95 15.68
N LEU A 162 6.04 1.56 16.73
CA LEU A 162 5.46 1.24 18.04
C LEU A 162 4.81 2.47 18.69
N ALA A 163 5.46 3.63 18.63
CA ALA A 163 4.94 4.88 19.17
C ALA A 163 3.69 5.36 18.43
N LEU A 164 3.70 5.29 17.09
CA LEU A 164 2.53 5.63 16.28
C LEU A 164 1.35 4.69 16.56
N ARG A 165 1.60 3.39 16.67
CA ARG A 165 0.57 2.41 17.02
C ARG A 165 -0.05 2.71 18.38
N LYS A 166 0.76 2.95 19.42
CA LYS A 166 0.25 3.33 20.76
C LYS A 166 -0.63 4.58 20.69
N CYS A 167 -0.15 5.63 20.02
CA CYS A 167 -0.91 6.87 19.87
C CYS A 167 -2.24 6.67 19.14
N MET A 168 -2.27 5.81 18.12
CA MET A 168 -3.50 5.50 17.39
C MET A 168 -4.49 4.67 18.23
N THR A 169 -4.01 3.73 19.05
CA THR A 169 -4.87 2.90 19.91
C THR A 169 -5.37 3.63 21.16
N GLU A 170 -4.57 4.55 21.71
CA GLU A 170 -4.93 5.33 22.91
C GLU A 170 -5.96 6.43 22.58
N SER A 171 -5.92 7.00 21.37
CA SER A 171 -6.91 8.02 20.95
C SER A 171 -8.24 7.45 20.43
N THR A 172 -8.35 6.14 20.18
CA THR A 172 -9.63 5.49 19.84
C THR A 172 -10.46 5.10 21.09
N ALA A 173 -9.92 5.30 22.30
CA ALA A 173 -10.55 4.95 23.57
C ALA A 173 -11.10 6.17 24.33
N SER A 174 -11.25 7.33 23.67
CA SER A 174 -11.89 8.54 24.20
C SER A 174 -13.00 9.01 23.28
#